data_AF-A0AAU4KGE4-F1
#
_entry.id   AF-A0AAU4KGE4-F1
#
_cell.length_a   1.000
_cell.length_b   1.000
_cell.length_c   1.000
_cell.angle_alpha   90.00
_cell.angle_beta   90.00
_cell.angle_gamma   90.00
#
_symmetry.space_group_name_H-M   'P 1'
#
loop_
_entity.id
_entity.type
_entity.pdbx_description
1 polymer ?
#
loop_
_entity_poly.entity_id
_entity_poly.type
_entity_poly.pdbx_seq_one_letter_code
_entity_poly.pdbx_strand_id
1 'polypeptide(L)'
;MLTEGDARQLVLAEIEGVRGCVEYDLQILRVEALPFGWIFYWGAVWDGQSGQRPRLGGNGPFLVDRDNERLIRTGTGVPVARQIADYERRLRREAHARNAAAKRAAQQRSSATPTTAPVRCRPSEASKRPE
;
A
#
# COMPACT_ATOMS: atom_id res chain seq x y z
N MET A 1 2.10 -0.67 9.33
CA MET A 1 2.97 -1.69 8.69
C MET A 1 2.55 -3.02 9.24
N LEU A 2 1.96 -3.85 8.39
CA LEU A 2 1.39 -5.13 8.80
C LEU A 2 2.49 -6.15 9.13
N THR A 3 2.23 -6.99 10.13
CA THR A 3 2.99 -8.23 10.34
C THR A 3 2.44 -9.35 9.45
N GLU A 4 3.19 -10.45 9.28
CA GLU A 4 2.66 -11.63 8.56
C GLU A 4 1.39 -12.17 9.26
N GLY A 5 1.35 -12.12 10.60
CA GLY A 5 0.19 -12.56 11.38
C GLY A 5 -1.05 -11.75 11.05
N ASP A 6 -0.93 -10.41 10.98
CA ASP A 6 -2.02 -9.53 10.60
C ASP A 6 -2.46 -9.79 9.15
N ALA A 7 -1.49 -9.92 8.24
CA ALA A 7 -1.74 -10.24 6.84
C ALA A 7 -2.48 -11.59 6.68
N ARG A 8 -2.11 -12.59 7.49
CA ARG A 8 -2.77 -13.90 7.52
C ARG A 8 -4.21 -13.77 8.00
N GLN A 9 -4.48 -12.98 9.03
CA GLN A 9 -5.86 -12.74 9.51
C GLN A 9 -6.71 -12.06 8.44
N LEU A 10 -6.17 -11.07 7.73
CA LEU A 10 -6.86 -10.43 6.61
C LEU A 10 -7.23 -11.45 5.51
N VAL A 11 -6.30 -12.32 5.13
CA VAL A 11 -6.55 -13.34 4.11
C VAL A 11 -7.55 -14.39 4.58
N LEU A 12 -7.49 -14.82 5.85
CA LEU A 12 -8.46 -15.76 6.41
C LEU A 12 -9.89 -15.19 6.41
N ALA A 13 -10.05 -13.91 6.76
CA ALA A 13 -11.35 -13.24 6.68
C ALA A 13 -11.90 -13.22 5.23
N GLU A 14 -11.04 -12.98 4.24
CA GLU A 14 -11.42 -13.02 2.83
C GLU A 14 -11.77 -14.43 2.32
N ILE A 15 -11.10 -15.47 2.82
CA ILE A 15 -11.42 -16.87 2.52
C ILE A 15 -12.76 -17.25 3.13
N GLU A 16 -13.01 -16.87 4.39
CA GLU A 16 -14.29 -17.16 5.08
C GLU A 16 -15.47 -16.53 4.34
N GLY A 17 -15.30 -15.32 3.80
CA GLY A 17 -16.31 -14.67 2.96
C GLY A 17 -16.68 -15.45 1.69
N VAL A 18 -15.80 -16.33 1.20
CA VAL A 18 -16.06 -17.21 0.03
C VAL A 18 -16.64 -18.56 0.45
N ARG A 19 -16.41 -18.99 1.70
CA ARG A 19 -16.84 -20.28 2.26
C ARG A 19 -18.36 -20.47 2.22
N GLY A 20 -19.14 -19.38 2.29
CA GLY A 20 -20.60 -19.41 2.11
C GLY A 20 -21.08 -19.91 0.74
N CYS A 21 -20.19 -20.03 -0.25
CA CYS A 21 -20.51 -20.48 -1.60
C CYS A 21 -19.94 -21.87 -1.95
N VAL A 22 -19.20 -22.52 -1.04
CA VAL A 22 -18.49 -23.77 -1.36
C VAL A 22 -18.52 -24.74 -0.18
N GLU A 23 -18.79 -26.02 -0.44
CA GLU A 23 -18.95 -27.07 0.58
C GLU A 23 -17.61 -27.58 1.17
N TYR A 24 -16.48 -27.07 0.66
CA TYR A 24 -15.16 -27.51 1.08
C TYR A 24 -14.62 -26.67 2.24
N ASP A 25 -13.83 -27.30 3.11
CA ASP A 25 -12.99 -26.58 4.05
C ASP A 25 -11.88 -25.85 3.27
N LEU A 26 -11.77 -24.54 3.42
CA LEU A 26 -10.84 -23.68 2.69
C LEU A 26 -9.75 -23.18 3.64
N GLN A 27 -8.49 -23.36 3.27
CA GLN A 27 -7.37 -22.93 4.11
C GLN A 27 -6.24 -22.30 3.29
N ILE A 28 -5.36 -21.58 4.00
CA ILE A 28 -4.06 -21.16 3.46
C ILE A 28 -3.15 -22.38 3.39
N LEU A 29 -2.70 -22.70 2.18
CA LEU A 29 -1.86 -23.86 1.87
C LEU A 29 -0.37 -23.52 1.91
N ARG A 30 -0.01 -22.30 1.50
CA ARG A 30 1.37 -21.86 1.40
C ARG A 30 1.46 -20.34 1.44
N VAL A 31 2.54 -19.85 2.03
CA VAL A 31 2.87 -18.42 2.08
C VAL A 31 4.26 -18.23 1.52
N GLU A 32 4.46 -17.21 0.69
CA GLU A 32 5.78 -16.77 0.28
C GLU A 32 5.98 -15.30 0.68
N ALA A 33 7.17 -14.99 1.20
CA ALA A 33 7.58 -13.63 1.50
C ALA A 33 8.09 -12.93 0.23
N LEU A 34 7.72 -11.66 0.08
CA LEU A 34 8.15 -10.75 -0.98
C LEU A 34 8.80 -9.51 -0.36
N PRO A 35 9.63 -8.76 -1.10
CA PRO A 35 10.29 -7.56 -0.56
C PRO A 35 9.33 -6.50 0.01
N PHE A 36 8.07 -6.49 -0.45
CA PHE A 36 7.04 -5.51 -0.08
C PHE A 36 5.86 -6.13 0.69
N GLY A 37 5.91 -7.42 1.04
CA GLY A 37 4.80 -8.09 1.72
C GLY A 37 4.79 -9.60 1.51
N TRP A 38 3.62 -10.18 1.25
CA TRP A 38 3.44 -11.63 1.17
C TRP A 38 2.45 -12.03 0.09
N ILE A 39 2.59 -13.27 -0.38
CA ILE A 39 1.59 -13.93 -1.21
C ILE A 39 1.10 -15.22 -0.55
N PHE A 40 -0.23 -15.35 -0.48
CA PHE A 40 -0.92 -16.44 0.20
C PHE A 40 -1.66 -17.31 -0.82
N TYR A 41 -1.22 -18.55 -0.94
CA TYR A 41 -1.88 -19.58 -1.74
C TYR A 41 -2.90 -20.30 -0.86
N TRP A 42 -4.11 -20.47 -1.38
CA TRP A 42 -5.22 -21.03 -0.64
C TRP A 42 -6.01 -22.02 -1.50
N GLY A 43 -6.79 -22.86 -0.84
CA GLY A 43 -7.68 -23.80 -1.51
C GLY A 43 -8.31 -24.80 -0.56
N ALA A 44 -9.04 -25.76 -1.14
CA ALA A 44 -9.70 -26.80 -0.39
C ALA A 44 -8.68 -27.69 0.35
N VAL A 45 -8.99 -28.01 1.61
CA VAL A 45 -8.33 -29.08 2.36
C VAL A 45 -8.61 -30.39 1.66
N TRP A 46 -7.62 -31.29 1.69
CA TRP A 46 -7.79 -32.63 1.16
C TRP A 46 -8.79 -33.40 2.04
N ASP A 47 -9.89 -33.87 1.44
CA ASP A 47 -10.95 -34.64 2.11
C ASP A 47 -10.68 -36.16 2.21
N GLY A 48 -9.50 -36.62 1.77
CA GLY A 48 -9.08 -38.03 1.80
C GLY A 48 -9.84 -38.99 0.86
N GLN A 49 -11.06 -38.67 0.43
CA GLN A 49 -11.95 -39.62 -0.24
C GLN A 49 -11.60 -39.86 -1.72
N SER A 50 -11.17 -38.83 -2.44
CA SER A 50 -10.92 -38.92 -3.88
C SER A 50 -9.44 -39.07 -4.24
N GLY A 51 -8.54 -39.02 -3.25
CA GLY A 51 -7.10 -38.98 -3.48
C GLY A 51 -6.60 -37.72 -4.21
N GLN A 52 -7.47 -36.73 -4.47
CA GLN A 52 -7.18 -35.50 -5.20
C GLN A 52 -7.78 -34.30 -4.46
N ARG A 53 -7.09 -33.15 -4.50
CA ARG A 53 -7.69 -31.91 -4.00
C ARG A 53 -8.74 -31.39 -4.99
N PRO A 54 -9.92 -30.96 -4.52
CA PRO A 54 -10.91 -30.32 -5.37
C PRO A 54 -10.32 -29.14 -6.13
N ARG A 55 -10.61 -29.05 -7.43
CA ARG A 55 -10.21 -27.90 -8.25
C ARG A 55 -11.22 -26.79 -8.04
N LEU A 56 -10.80 -25.74 -7.33
CA LEU A 56 -11.62 -24.55 -7.12
C LEU A 56 -11.41 -23.56 -8.27
N GLY A 57 -12.48 -23.17 -8.93
CA GLY A 57 -12.46 -22.05 -9.87
C GLY A 57 -12.21 -20.73 -9.13
N GLY A 58 -11.32 -19.88 -9.65
CA GLY A 58 -11.10 -18.54 -9.11
C GLY A 58 -10.26 -18.46 -7.83
N ASN A 59 -9.56 -19.54 -7.44
CA ASN A 59 -8.68 -19.59 -6.27
C ASN A 59 -7.31 -18.91 -6.47
N GLY A 60 -7.29 -17.77 -7.15
CA GLY A 60 -6.06 -17.01 -7.32
C GLY A 60 -5.49 -16.63 -5.94
N PRO A 61 -4.17 -16.67 -5.75
CA PRO A 61 -3.57 -16.30 -4.47
C PRO A 61 -3.90 -14.86 -4.06
N PHE A 62 -3.78 -14.57 -2.77
CA PHE A 62 -3.90 -13.21 -2.26
C PHE A 62 -2.52 -12.58 -2.14
N LEU A 63 -2.35 -11.39 -2.69
CA LEU A 63 -1.15 -10.57 -2.49
C LEU A 63 -1.45 -9.53 -1.41
N VAL A 64 -0.60 -9.45 -0.39
CA VAL A 64 -0.74 -8.47 0.70
C VAL A 64 0.49 -7.57 0.73
N ASP A 65 0.26 -6.27 0.63
CA ASP A 65 1.27 -5.22 0.76
C ASP A 65 1.37 -4.77 2.22
N ARG A 66 2.57 -4.92 2.80
CA ARG A 66 2.80 -4.65 4.22
C ARG A 66 2.86 -3.15 4.54
N ASP A 67 3.23 -2.33 3.57
CA ASP A 67 3.53 -0.92 3.76
C ASP A 67 2.25 -0.07 3.60
N ASN A 68 1.38 -0.46 2.67
CA ASN A 68 0.13 0.24 2.37
C ASN A 68 -1.12 -0.50 2.86
N GLU A 69 -0.95 -1.64 3.50
CA GLU A 69 -2.02 -2.46 4.09
C GLU A 69 -3.08 -2.91 3.08
N ARG A 70 -2.65 -3.10 1.82
CA ARG A 70 -3.53 -3.48 0.72
C ARG A 70 -3.55 -4.98 0.55
N LEU A 71 -4.76 -5.55 0.50
CA LEU A 71 -5.02 -6.92 0.08
C LEU A 71 -5.52 -6.91 -1.37
N ILE A 72 -4.89 -7.73 -2.21
CA ILE A 72 -5.18 -7.82 -3.65
C ILE A 72 -5.54 -9.27 -3.99
N ARG A 73 -6.75 -9.47 -4.50
CA ARG A 73 -7.18 -10.72 -5.14
C ARG A 73 -6.48 -10.86 -6.49
N THR A 74 -5.67 -11.89 -6.66
CA THR A 74 -5.06 -12.19 -7.96
C THR A 74 -5.98 -13.08 -8.80
N GLY A 75 -5.82 -13.06 -10.12
CA GLY A 75 -6.57 -13.92 -11.02
C GLY A 75 -5.87 -15.26 -11.25
N THR A 76 -6.64 -16.29 -11.61
CA THR A 76 -6.10 -17.60 -12.05
C THR A 76 -5.70 -17.62 -13.53
N GLY A 77 -6.14 -16.62 -14.32
CA GLY A 77 -5.89 -16.55 -15.78
C GLY A 77 -4.52 -16.00 -16.20
N VAL A 78 -3.69 -15.53 -15.25
CA VAL A 78 -2.37 -14.95 -15.53
C VAL A 78 -1.34 -15.55 -14.57
N PRO A 79 -0.12 -15.89 -15.00
CA PRO A 79 0.92 -16.40 -14.11
C PRO A 79 1.18 -15.46 -12.92
N VAL A 80 1.26 -16.04 -11.72
CA VAL A 80 1.42 -15.29 -10.47
C VAL A 80 2.67 -14.40 -10.48
N ALA A 81 3.79 -14.91 -11.00
CA ALA A 81 5.03 -14.14 -11.13
C ALA A 81 4.83 -12.85 -11.95
N ARG A 82 4.00 -12.89 -13.00
CA ARG A 82 3.69 -11.70 -13.81
C ARG A 82 2.86 -10.70 -13.02
N GLN A 83 1.87 -11.18 -12.26
CA GLN A 83 1.02 -10.34 -11.42
C GLN A 83 1.84 -9.65 -10.32
N ILE A 84 2.78 -10.36 -9.69
CA ILE A 84 3.74 -9.78 -8.73
C ILE A 84 4.60 -8.69 -9.39
N ALA A 85 5.18 -8.98 -10.55
CA ALA A 85 6.03 -8.02 -11.26
C ALA A 85 5.25 -6.76 -11.70
N ASP A 86 3.99 -6.91 -12.11
CA ASP A 86 3.10 -5.79 -12.43
C ASP A 86 2.79 -4.94 -11.20
N TYR A 87 2.53 -5.58 -10.05
CA TYR A 87 2.33 -4.87 -8.78
C TYR A 87 3.56 -4.08 -8.36
N GLU A 88 4.76 -4.68 -8.42
CA GLU A 88 6.01 -3.99 -8.11
C GLU A 88 6.26 -2.80 -9.05
N ARG A 89 6.00 -2.95 -10.35
CA ARG A 89 6.10 -1.84 -11.32
C ARG A 89 5.20 -0.69 -10.91
N ARG A 90 3.98 -0.97 -10.43
CA ARG A 90 3.08 0.05 -9.92
C ARG A 90 3.65 0.74 -8.68
N LEU A 91 4.15 -0.02 -7.70
CA LEU A 91 4.77 0.53 -6.50
C LEU A 91 5.93 1.50 -6.83
N ARG A 92 6.80 1.11 -7.76
CA ARG A 92 7.92 1.96 -8.20
C ARG A 92 7.45 3.27 -8.81
N ARG A 93 6.38 3.24 -9.61
CA ARG A 93 5.80 4.45 -10.23
C ARG A 93 5.19 5.37 -9.17
N GLU A 94 4.46 4.80 -8.21
CA GLU A 94 3.87 5.57 -7.11
C GLU A 94 4.95 6.23 -6.25
N ALA A 95 6.02 5.51 -5.91
CA ALA A 95 7.16 6.06 -5.18
C ALA A 95 7.83 7.21 -5.95
N HIS A 96 8.04 7.02 -7.26
CA HIS A 96 8.60 8.08 -8.11
C HIS A 96 7.71 9.34 -8.14
N ALA A 97 6.39 9.16 -8.26
CA ALA A 97 5.44 10.27 -8.25
C ALA A 97 5.47 11.05 -6.92
N ARG A 98 5.48 10.34 -5.78
CA ARG A 98 5.60 10.97 -4.44
C ARG A 98 6.89 11.75 -4.31
N ASN A 99 8.01 11.18 -4.75
CA ASN A 99 9.31 11.84 -4.72
C ASN A 99 9.35 13.10 -5.59
N ALA A 100 8.75 13.05 -6.78
CA ALA A 100 8.65 14.21 -7.67
C ALA A 100 7.79 15.32 -7.04
N ALA A 101 6.67 14.97 -6.41
CA ALA A 101 5.81 15.91 -5.71
C ALA A 101 6.53 16.57 -4.52
N ALA A 102 7.24 15.78 -3.70
CA ALA A 102 8.01 16.29 -2.57
C ALA A 102 9.10 17.28 -3.01
N LYS A 103 9.81 16.98 -4.11
CA LYS A 103 10.81 17.90 -4.69
C LYS A 103 10.21 19.23 -5.12
N ARG A 104 9.05 19.21 -5.80
CA ARG A 104 8.34 20.43 -6.22
C ARG A 104 7.90 21.26 -5.01
N ALA A 105 7.35 20.62 -3.98
CA ALA A 105 6.92 21.31 -2.76
C ALA A 105 8.10 21.98 -2.03
N ALA A 106 9.26 21.33 -1.97
CA ALA A 106 10.46 21.91 -1.38
C ALA A 106 10.94 23.14 -2.15
N GLN A 107 10.98 23.08 -3.49
CA GLN A 107 11.37 24.21 -4.34
C GLN A 107 10.44 25.41 -4.16
N GLN A 108 9.12 25.18 -4.09
CA GLN A 108 8.14 26.25 -3.87
C GLN A 108 8.30 26.93 -2.50
N ARG A 109 8.60 26.16 -1.43
CA ARG A 109 8.87 26.71 -0.09
C ARG A 109 10.15 27.54 -0.06
N SER A 110 11.20 27.10 -0.73
CA SER A 110 12.45 27.87 -0.85
C SER A 110 12.28 29.17 -1.64
N SER A 111 11.42 29.19 -2.66
CA SER A 111 11.08 30.41 -3.40
C SER A 111 10.15 31.38 -2.67
N ALA A 112 9.50 30.93 -1.58
CA ALA A 112 8.54 31.73 -0.81
C ALA A 112 9.16 32.43 0.41
N THR A 113 10.48 32.67 0.42
CA THR A 113 11.11 33.48 1.46
C THR A 113 10.48 34.87 1.45
N PRO A 114 9.82 35.32 2.54
CA PRO A 114 9.20 36.63 2.55
C PRO A 114 10.30 37.68 2.56
N THR A 115 10.35 38.52 1.53
CA THR A 115 11.08 39.79 1.57
C THR A 115 10.51 40.59 2.74
N THR A 116 11.21 40.57 3.89
CA THR A 116 10.96 41.49 5.00
C THR A 116 11.12 42.90 4.44
N ALA A 117 10.01 43.60 4.25
CA ALA A 117 10.01 45.00 3.86
C ALA A 117 10.74 45.80 4.95
N PRO A 118 11.65 46.73 4.60
CA PRO A 118 12.33 47.53 5.59
C PRO A 118 11.31 48.46 6.26
N VAL A 119 11.20 48.35 7.59
CA VAL A 119 10.43 49.26 8.43
C VAL A 119 10.96 50.68 8.20
N ARG A 120 10.15 51.55 7.60
CA ARG A 120 10.43 52.98 7.54
C ARG A 120 10.36 53.57 8.95
N CYS A 121 11.50 53.88 9.54
CA CYS A 121 11.57 54.78 10.69
C CYS A 121 11.11 56.18 10.26
N ARG A 122 10.00 56.66 10.86
CA ARG A 122 9.61 58.08 10.82
C ARG A 122 10.56 58.88 11.72
N PRO A 123 11.10 60.02 11.29
CA PRO A 123 11.78 60.94 12.19
C PRO A 123 10.74 61.70 13.04
N SER A 124 10.97 61.71 14.36
CA SER A 124 10.27 62.55 15.33
C SER A 124 10.71 64.00 15.17
N GLU A 125 9.79 64.91 14.83
CA GLU A 125 10.01 66.35 14.94
C GLU A 125 10.02 66.76 16.43
N ALA A 126 11.19 67.14 16.92
CA ALA A 126 11.35 67.76 18.23
C ALA A 126 11.13 69.27 18.12
N SER A 127 10.05 69.72 18.74
CA SER A 127 9.67 71.09 19.04
C SER A 127 10.83 71.93 19.59
N LYS A 128 11.15 73.05 18.94
CA LYS A 128 12.00 74.14 19.48
C LYS A 128 11.16 75.40 19.69
N ARG A 129 11.01 75.83 20.96
CA ARG A 129 10.75 77.23 21.35
C ARG A 129 12.10 77.94 21.56
N PRO A 130 12.17 79.25 21.30
CA PRO A 130 12.73 80.18 22.29
C PRO A 130 11.76 81.36 22.54
N GLU A 131 11.51 81.66 23.82
CA GLU A 131 11.93 82.85 24.59
C GLU A 131 11.09 84.10 24.32
#